data_AF-A0ABD1N690-F1
#
_entry.id   AF-A0ABD1N690-F1
#
_cell.length_a   1.000
_cell.length_b   1.000
_cell.length_c   1.000
_cell.angle_alpha   90.00
_cell.angle_beta   90.00
_cell.angle_gamma   90.00
#
_symmetry.space_group_name_H-M   'P 1'
#
loop_
_entity.id
_entity.type
_entity.pdbx_description
1 polymer ?
#
loop_
_entity_poly.entity_id
_entity_poly.type
_entity_poly.pdbx_seq_one_letter_code
_entity_poly.pdbx_strand_id
1 'polypeptide(L)' 'MQASKHSFGFGVVAMLATLILALFLMPAAVHAQIQSPAPAPSSDGSSLDQGIAYVLMLLALVLTYIIHSAEISSSF' A
#
# COMPACT_ATOMS: atom_id res chain seq x y z
N MET A 1 -35.76 60.84 15.25
CA MET A 1 -35.30 59.63 14.54
C MET A 1 -34.05 59.08 15.23
N GLN A 2 -34.20 58.23 16.25
CA GLN A 2 -33.07 57.62 16.98
C GLN A 2 -33.38 56.13 17.22
N ALA A 3 -33.61 55.39 16.15
CA ALA A 3 -34.00 53.98 16.21
C ALA A 3 -33.23 53.20 15.15
N SER A 4 -31.93 52.98 15.36
CA SER A 4 -31.16 52.04 14.52
C SER A 4 -29.82 51.61 15.12
N LYS A 5 -29.20 52.43 15.96
CA LYS A 5 -27.86 52.11 16.51
C LYS A 5 -27.85 50.87 17.41
N HIS A 6 -28.89 50.69 18.23
CA HIS A 6 -29.02 49.52 19.13
C HIS A 6 -29.35 48.21 18.38
N SER A 7 -30.07 48.29 17.26
CA SER A 7 -30.46 47.12 16.45
C SER A 7 -29.25 46.53 15.71
N PHE A 8 -28.35 47.39 15.20
CA PHE A 8 -27.16 46.97 14.47
C PHE A 8 -26.19 46.15 15.34
N GLY A 9 -25.91 46.60 16.57
CA GLY A 9 -25.03 45.88 17.50
C GLY A 9 -25.62 44.53 17.95
N PHE A 10 -26.93 44.48 18.24
CA PHE A 10 -27.61 43.25 18.63
C PHE A 10 -27.63 42.21 17.50
N GLY A 11 -27.84 42.65 16.25
CA GLY A 11 -27.80 41.77 15.08
C GLY A 11 -26.43 41.13 14.87
N VAL A 12 -25.35 41.89 15.06
CA VAL A 12 -23.97 41.36 14.95
C VAL A 12 -23.69 40.33 16.05
N VAL A 13 -24.09 40.60 17.30
CA VAL A 13 -23.92 39.67 18.42
C VAL A 13 -24.72 38.38 18.20
N ALA A 14 -25.96 38.49 17.74
CA ALA A 14 -26.79 37.33 17.42
C ALA A 14 -26.17 36.48 16.29
N MET A 15 -25.59 37.11 15.27
CA MET A 15 -24.96 36.41 14.15
C MET A 15 -23.66 35.70 14.56
N LEU A 16 -22.86 36.31 15.44
CA LEU A 16 -21.70 35.66 16.06
C LEU A 16 -22.10 34.48 16.95
N ALA A 17 -23.14 34.65 17.78
CA ALA A 17 -23.62 33.60 18.66
C ALA A 17 -24.14 32.38 17.88
N THR A 18 -24.87 32.60 16.77
CA THR A 18 -25.36 31.50 15.92
C THR A 18 -24.23 30.82 15.17
N LEU A 19 -23.21 31.55 14.71
CA LEU A 19 -22.03 30.97 14.07
C LEU A 19 -21.23 30.08 15.03
N ILE A 20 -21.01 30.56 16.26
CA ILE A 20 -20.32 29.79 17.30
C ILE A 20 -21.13 28.53 17.61
N LEU A 21 -22.44 28.66 17.84
CA LEU A 21 -23.30 27.52 18.13
C LEU A 21 -23.29 26.51 16.98
N ALA A 22 -23.32 26.95 15.72
CA ALA A 22 -23.23 26.09 14.56
C ALA A 22 -21.90 25.32 14.49
N LEU A 23 -20.78 25.97 14.81
CA LEU A 23 -19.47 25.30 14.85
C LEU A 23 -19.37 24.26 15.96
N PHE A 24 -19.95 24.54 17.13
CA PHE A 24 -19.89 23.62 18.29
C PHE A 24 -20.89 22.47 18.19
N LEU A 25 -22.06 22.68 17.58
CA LEU A 25 -23.10 21.66 17.44
C LEU A 25 -22.97 20.84 16.15
N MET A 26 -22.17 21.28 15.17
CA MET A 26 -21.89 20.47 13.99
C MET A 26 -20.99 19.29 14.39
N PRO A 27 -21.47 18.04 14.29
CA PRO A 27 -20.58 16.90 14.38
C PRO A 27 -19.61 17.03 13.21
N ALA A 28 -18.32 17.18 13.51
CA ALA A 28 -17.30 17.01 12.49
C ALA A 28 -17.49 15.61 11.93
N ALA A 29 -18.06 15.51 10.72
CA ALA A 29 -18.18 14.27 9.99
C ALA A 29 -16.77 13.88 9.53
N VAL A 30 -15.96 13.44 10.50
CA VAL A 30 -14.72 12.72 10.27
C VAL A 30 -15.17 11.41 9.66
N HIS A 31 -15.27 11.42 8.33
CA HIS A 31 -15.40 10.19 7.57
C HIS A 31 -14.13 9.42 7.90
N ALA A 32 -14.25 8.40 8.75
CA ALA A 32 -13.17 7.46 8.99
C ALA A 32 -12.81 6.88 7.63
N GLN A 33 -11.72 7.38 7.02
CA GLN A 33 -11.18 6.80 5.81
C GLN A 33 -10.74 5.39 6.19
N ILE A 34 -11.58 4.40 5.87
CA ILE A 34 -11.22 2.99 5.99
C ILE A 34 -10.03 2.81 5.05
N GLN A 35 -8.84 2.72 5.63
CA GLN A 35 -7.65 2.37 4.86
C GLN A 35 -7.91 0.99 4.27
N SER A 36 -7.94 0.90 2.94
CA SER A 36 -7.93 -0.39 2.25
C SER A 36 -6.80 -1.24 2.83
N PRO A 37 -7.02 -2.54 3.09
CA PRO A 37 -5.94 -3.45 3.40
C PRO A 37 -4.81 -3.29 2.37
N ALA A 38 -3.56 -3.23 2.85
CA ALA A 38 -2.41 -3.23 1.97
C ALA A 38 -2.42 -4.54 1.15
N PRO A 39 -2.07 -4.50 -0.16
CA PRO A 39 -1.91 -5.70 -0.96
C PRO A 39 -0.99 -6.70 -0.26
N ALA A 40 -1.36 -7.98 -0.28
CA ALA A 40 -0.50 -9.03 0.26
C ALA A 40 0.87 -9.01 -0.47
N PRO A 41 1.98 -9.25 0.24
CA PRO A 41 3.28 -9.36 -0.40
C PRO A 41 3.25 -10.52 -1.41
N SER A 42 3.51 -10.23 -2.69
CA SER A 42 3.82 -11.26 -3.69
C SER A 42 5.28 -11.67 -3.47
N SER A 43 5.46 -12.91 -3.03
CA SER A 43 6.74 -13.60 -3.00
C SER A 43 6.64 -14.73 -4.01
N ASP A 44 7.03 -14.46 -5.27
CA ASP A 44 6.95 -15.44 -6.35
C ASP A 44 8.09 -16.47 -6.21
N GLY A 45 7.92 -17.41 -5.27
CA GLY A 45 8.86 -18.50 -4.97
C GLY A 45 9.18 -19.40 -6.18
N SER A 46 8.35 -19.33 -7.23
CA SER A 46 8.57 -20.04 -8.50
C SER A 46 9.88 -19.65 -9.20
N SER A 47 10.39 -18.44 -8.98
CA SER A 47 11.66 -17.99 -9.59
C SER A 47 12.88 -18.72 -8.99
N LEU A 48 12.84 -18.98 -7.68
CA LEU A 48 13.84 -19.79 -6.98
C LEU A 48 13.78 -21.25 -7.47
N ASP A 49 12.57 -21.81 -7.54
CA ASP A 49 12.35 -23.19 -7.98
C ASP A 49 12.82 -23.41 -9.43
N GLN A 50 12.52 -22.47 -10.33
CA GLN A 50 12.97 -22.49 -11.72
C GLN A 50 14.49 -22.34 -11.83
N GLY A 51 15.10 -21.50 -10.99
CA GLY A 51 16.55 -21.36 -10.89
C GLY A 51 17.22 -22.68 -10.49
N ILE A 52 16.73 -23.32 -9.43
CA ILE A 52 17.22 -24.64 -8.99
C ILE A 52 17.04 -25.67 -10.10
N ALA A 53 15.89 -25.68 -10.79
CA ALA A 53 15.65 -26.59 -11.90
C ALA A 53 16.68 -26.43 -13.04
N TYR A 54 17.00 -25.19 -13.44
CA TYR A 54 18.03 -24.95 -14.46
C TYR A 54 19.43 -25.35 -13.99
N VAL A 55 19.78 -25.08 -12.73
CA VAL A 55 21.07 -25.50 -12.16
C VAL A 55 21.21 -27.01 -12.15
N LEU A 56 20.18 -27.73 -11.70
CA LEU A 56 20.16 -29.20 -11.70
C LEU A 56 20.21 -29.78 -13.13
N MET A 57 19.51 -29.15 -14.08
CA MET A 57 19.56 -29.53 -15.50
C MET A 57 20.98 -29.38 -16.07
N LEU A 58 21.66 -28.25 -15.81
CA LEU A 58 23.04 -28.04 -16.24
C LEU A 58 24.02 -28.98 -15.53
N LEU A 59 23.83 -29.21 -14.23
CA LEU A 59 24.64 -30.16 -13.47
C LEU A 59 24.52 -31.57 -14.07
N ALA A 60 23.31 -32.03 -14.39
CA ALA A 60 23.10 -33.32 -15.03
C ALA A 60 23.78 -33.40 -16.40
N LEU A 61 23.68 -32.33 -17.21
CA LEU A 61 24.36 -32.27 -18.50
C LEU A 61 25.89 -32.35 -18.37
N VAL A 62 26.46 -31.65 -17.39
CA VAL A 62 27.91 -31.69 -17.11
C VAL A 62 28.33 -33.07 -16.60
N LEU A 63 27.59 -33.64 -15.65
CA LEU A 63 27.90 -34.96 -15.09
C LEU A 63 27.87 -36.06 -16.17
N THR A 64 26.85 -36.05 -17.01
CA THR A 64 26.76 -36.99 -18.14
C THR A 64 27.92 -36.83 -19.12
N TYR A 65 28.33 -35.59 -19.43
CA TYR A 65 29.49 -35.33 -20.28
C TYR A 65 30.80 -35.81 -19.65
N ILE A 66 31.00 -35.59 -18.35
CA ILE A 66 32.19 -36.03 -17.61
C ILE A 66 32.29 -37.55 -17.60
N ILE A 67 31.19 -38.25 -17.26
CA ILE A 67 31.16 -39.71 -17.23
C ILE A 67 31.44 -40.26 -18.63
N HIS A 68 30.77 -39.73 -19.66
CA HIS A 68 31.00 -40.17 -21.03
C HIS A 68 32.46 -39.99 -21.47
N SER A 69 33.06 -38.86 -21.12
CA SER A 69 34.46 -38.57 -21.43
C SER A 69 35.45 -39.47 -20.66
N ALA A 70 35.13 -39.78 -19.39
CA ALA A 70 35.93 -40.68 -18.56
C ALA A 70 35.89 -42.13 -19.07
N GLU A 71 34.72 -42.62 -19.49
CA GLU A 71 34.56 -43.94 -20.11
C GLU A 71 35.40 -44.05 -21.40
N ILE A 72 35.33 -43.04 -22.27
CA ILE A 72 36.15 -42.97 -23.48
C ILE A 72 37.65 -42.97 -23.12
N SER A 73 38.05 -42.17 -22.14
CA SER A 73 39.45 -42.11 -21.69
C SER A 73 39.96 -43.42 -21.09
N SER A 74 39.09 -44.24 -20.51
CA SER A 74 39.46 -45.53 -19.90
C SER A 74 39.54 -46.68 -20.90
N SER A 75 39.00 -46.49 -22.10
CA SER A 75 38.93 -47.50 -23.17
C SER A 75 40.14 -47.46 -24.12
N PHE A 76 41.05 -46.49 -23.94
CA PHE A 76 42.32 -46.34 -24.65
C PHE A 76 43.50 -46.51 -23.70
#